data_AF-A0A562JH30-F1
#
_entry.id   AF-A0A562JH30-F1
#
_cell.length_a   1.000
_cell.length_b   1.000
_cell.length_c   1.000
_cell.angle_alpha   90.00
_cell.angle_beta   90.00
_cell.angle_gamma   90.00
#
_symmetry.space_group_name_H-M   'P 1'
#
loop_
_entity.id
_entity.type
_entity.pdbx_description
1 polymer ?
#
loop_
_entity_poly.entity_id
_entity_poly.type
_entity_poly.pdbx_seq_one_letter_code
_entity_poly.pdbx_strand_id
1 'polypeptide(L)'
;MNEEFLKAKNKISVIEATVVAFIAFVIVYYAPFLMGFIRNFYVRLVVRPLFYVLLTIIPFIAGKITDNRLGPLIFKKEDILKQLVAGLYVFSISAMILTAVSLMVGDYKYYLIGPKQTDIILIIYNIFFYILFVGMGEEILFRGYFMQRIEAVSGSKKISVVVSALIFGLWHFPGGNNFIQVFITAGLGAFYGISLYKVKNCSVLSLIIAHGLYNIYIIFLALMFL
;
A
#
# COMPACT_ATOMS: atom_id res chain seq x y z
N MET A 1 15.36 -31.77 6.59
CA MET A 1 16.00 -30.45 6.43
C MET A 1 16.49 -30.01 7.81
N ASN A 2 17.79 -29.73 7.98
CA ASN A 2 18.43 -29.44 9.28
C ASN A 2 17.93 -28.09 9.87
N GLU A 3 17.76 -27.99 11.18
CA GLU A 3 17.40 -26.77 11.90
C GLU A 3 18.36 -25.59 11.64
N GLU A 4 19.66 -25.85 11.48
CA GLU A 4 20.64 -24.80 11.17
C GLU A 4 20.39 -24.16 9.81
N PHE A 5 19.99 -24.97 8.83
CA PHE A 5 19.64 -24.48 7.49
C PHE A 5 18.40 -23.58 7.54
N LEU A 6 17.39 -23.94 8.34
CA LEU A 6 16.19 -23.13 8.56
C LEU A 6 16.52 -21.80 9.26
N LYS A 7 17.36 -21.83 10.31
CA LYS A 7 17.82 -20.62 11.01
C LYS A 7 18.60 -19.69 10.08
N ALA A 8 19.50 -20.22 9.26
CA ALA A 8 20.25 -19.45 8.28
C ALA A 8 19.33 -18.79 7.23
N LYS A 9 18.37 -19.55 6.68
CA LYS A 9 17.38 -19.04 5.73
C LYS A 9 16.50 -17.93 6.31
N ASN A 10 16.04 -18.10 7.55
CA ASN A 10 15.27 -17.07 8.26
C ASN A 10 16.09 -15.80 8.50
N LYS A 11 17.37 -15.92 8.88
CA LYS A 11 18.26 -14.78 9.07
C LYS A 11 18.46 -13.99 7.77
N ILE A 12 18.67 -14.67 6.64
CA ILE A 12 18.76 -14.04 5.31
C ILE A 12 17.46 -13.30 4.99
N SER A 13 16.31 -13.93 5.24
CA SER A 13 15.00 -13.32 4.99
C SER A 13 14.75 -12.05 5.82
N VAL A 14 15.23 -12.01 7.07
CA VAL A 14 15.13 -10.81 7.92
C VAL A 14 16.00 -9.69 7.37
N ILE A 15 17.28 -9.97 7.09
CA ILE A 15 18.23 -8.97 6.56
C ILE A 15 17.70 -8.39 5.23
N GLU A 16 17.25 -9.25 4.32
CA GLU A 16 16.64 -8.84 3.06
C GLU A 16 15.46 -7.90 3.26
N ALA A 17 14.50 -8.29 4.11
CA ALA A 17 13.32 -7.47 4.40
C ALA A 17 13.70 -6.14 5.06
N THR A 18 14.69 -6.11 5.96
CA THR A 18 15.18 -4.88 6.57
C THR A 18 15.83 -3.95 5.54
N VAL A 19 16.63 -4.48 4.61
CA VAL A 19 17.24 -3.69 3.53
C VAL A 19 16.16 -3.14 2.60
N VAL A 20 15.19 -3.95 2.20
CA VAL A 20 14.07 -3.48 1.37
C VAL A 20 13.28 -2.39 2.08
N ALA A 21 12.97 -2.56 3.37
CA ALA A 21 12.31 -1.53 4.17
C ALA A 21 13.13 -0.24 4.19
N PHE A 22 14.44 -0.33 4.48
CA PHE A 22 15.31 0.84 4.51
C PHE A 22 15.32 1.61 3.18
N ILE A 23 15.54 0.92 2.06
CA ILE A 23 15.55 1.54 0.73
C ILE A 23 14.20 2.19 0.43
N ALA A 24 13.10 1.48 0.73
CA ALA A 24 11.76 1.97 0.52
C ALA A 24 11.53 3.27 1.34
N PHE A 25 11.91 3.28 2.63
CA PHE A 25 11.75 4.45 3.49
C PHE A 25 12.61 5.63 3.02
N VAL A 26 13.83 5.38 2.53
CA VAL A 26 14.67 6.41 1.91
C VAL A 26 13.95 7.02 0.70
N ILE A 27 13.38 6.19 -0.19
CA ILE A 27 12.63 6.68 -1.35
C ILE A 27 11.48 7.59 -0.92
N VAL A 28 10.63 7.16 0.02
CA VAL A 28 9.46 7.96 0.41
C VAL A 28 9.80 9.15 1.28
N TYR A 29 10.85 9.08 2.09
CA TYR A 29 11.33 10.23 2.83
C TYR A 29 11.84 11.35 1.91
N TYR A 30 12.63 11.01 0.89
CA TYR A 30 13.21 12.01 -0.01
C TYR A 30 12.33 12.37 -1.21
N ALA A 31 11.32 11.57 -1.57
CA ALA A 31 10.46 11.86 -2.73
C ALA A 31 9.78 13.25 -2.65
N PRO A 32 9.14 13.67 -1.54
CA PRO A 32 8.57 15.01 -1.43
C PRO A 32 9.61 16.13 -1.61
N PHE A 33 10.80 15.95 -1.04
CA PHE A 33 11.92 16.88 -1.17
C PHE A 33 12.37 17.02 -2.62
N LEU A 34 12.60 15.90 -3.32
CA LEU A 34 12.98 15.89 -4.74
C LEU A 34 11.91 16.52 -5.63
N MET A 35 10.64 16.22 -5.37
CA MET A 35 9.50 16.81 -6.07
C MET A 35 9.41 18.33 -5.87
N GLY A 36 9.91 18.84 -4.74
CA GLY A 36 9.99 20.28 -4.45
C GLY A 36 10.84 21.07 -5.44
N PHE A 37 11.92 20.47 -5.97
CA PHE A 37 12.82 21.13 -6.93
C PHE A 37 12.26 21.21 -8.36
N ILE A 38 11.33 20.33 -8.71
CA ILE A 38 10.76 20.28 -10.05
C ILE A 38 9.70 21.38 -10.16
N ARG A 39 9.96 22.50 -10.82
CA ARG A 39 8.95 23.59 -10.93
C ARG A 39 7.86 23.30 -11.98
N ASN A 40 8.20 22.58 -13.04
CA ASN A 40 7.27 22.29 -14.12
C ASN A 40 6.23 21.25 -13.70
N PHE A 41 4.95 21.63 -13.79
CA PHE A 41 3.82 20.80 -13.41
C PHE A 41 3.75 19.47 -14.18
N TYR A 42 3.88 19.48 -15.50
CA TYR A 42 3.82 18.26 -16.32
C TYR A 42 4.99 17.31 -16.02
N VAL A 43 6.18 17.85 -15.75
CA VAL A 43 7.33 17.04 -15.33
C VAL A 43 7.03 16.36 -13.98
N ARG A 44 6.35 17.05 -13.04
CA ARG A 44 5.92 16.42 -11.77
C ARG A 44 4.99 15.23 -12.01
N LEU A 45 4.03 15.35 -12.93
CA LEU A 45 3.10 14.26 -13.26
C LEU A 45 3.81 13.04 -13.83
N VAL A 46 4.93 13.22 -14.54
CA VAL A 46 5.72 12.11 -15.08
C VAL A 46 6.67 11.51 -14.04
N VAL A 47 7.29 12.33 -13.20
CA VAL A 47 8.29 11.87 -12.22
C VAL A 47 7.65 11.16 -11.03
N ARG A 48 6.49 11.64 -10.53
CA ARG A 48 5.83 11.07 -9.35
C ARG A 48 5.55 9.54 -9.48
N PRO A 49 5.03 9.03 -10.61
CA PRO A 49 4.88 7.59 -10.85
C PRO A 49 6.19 6.79 -10.73
N LEU A 50 7.34 7.37 -11.08
CA LEU A 50 8.62 6.66 -11.10
C LEU A 50 9.04 6.20 -9.70
N PHE A 51 8.73 6.95 -8.64
CA PHE A 51 8.99 6.50 -7.27
C PHE A 51 8.25 5.21 -6.96
N TYR A 52 6.98 5.10 -7.38
CA TYR A 52 6.17 3.90 -7.19
C TYR A 52 6.63 2.73 -8.06
N VAL A 53 7.15 3.00 -9.26
CA VAL A 53 7.80 1.97 -10.08
C VAL A 53 9.02 1.41 -9.36
N LEU A 54 9.88 2.27 -8.78
CA LEU A 54 11.04 1.82 -8.00
C LEU A 54 10.60 0.97 -6.79
N LEU A 55 9.59 1.44 -6.04
CA LEU A 55 9.04 0.71 -4.90
C LEU A 55 8.48 -0.66 -5.29
N THR A 56 7.85 -0.75 -6.46
CA THR A 56 7.34 -2.01 -6.99
C THR A 56 8.47 -2.96 -7.34
N ILE A 57 9.54 -2.48 -7.97
CA ILE A 57 10.64 -3.31 -8.50
C ILE A 57 11.54 -3.86 -7.40
N ILE A 58 11.79 -3.10 -6.33
CA ILE A 58 12.72 -3.48 -5.26
C ILE A 58 12.42 -4.88 -4.66
N PRO A 59 11.18 -5.22 -4.27
CA PRO A 59 10.82 -6.56 -3.81
C PRO A 59 11.17 -7.70 -4.79
N PHE A 60 11.02 -7.47 -6.10
CA PHE A 60 11.34 -8.48 -7.11
C PHE A 60 12.85 -8.66 -7.26
N ILE A 61 13.62 -7.56 -7.23
CA ILE A 61 15.09 -7.63 -7.25
C ILE A 61 15.60 -8.37 -6.02
N ALA A 62 15.14 -7.98 -4.83
CA ALA A 62 15.52 -8.60 -3.57
C ALA A 62 15.23 -10.11 -3.57
N GLY A 63 14.00 -10.51 -3.95
CA GLY A 63 13.62 -11.91 -4.03
C GLY A 63 14.38 -12.71 -5.10
N LYS A 64 14.90 -12.07 -6.15
CA LYS A 64 15.76 -12.72 -7.15
C LYS A 64 17.18 -12.92 -6.62
N ILE A 65 17.74 -11.94 -5.90
CA ILE A 65 19.09 -12.00 -5.33
C ILE A 65 19.17 -13.06 -4.23
N THR A 66 18.14 -13.19 -3.40
CA THR A 66 18.12 -14.13 -2.27
C THR A 66 17.53 -15.50 -2.60
N ASP A 67 17.23 -15.76 -3.87
CA ASP A 67 16.49 -16.95 -4.35
C ASP A 67 15.20 -17.22 -3.56
N ASN A 68 14.58 -16.15 -3.08
CA ASN A 68 13.37 -16.18 -2.28
C ASN A 68 12.28 -15.41 -3.04
N ARG A 69 11.84 -15.95 -4.17
CA ARG A 69 10.90 -15.24 -5.06
C ARG A 69 9.59 -14.91 -4.34
N LEU A 70 8.95 -13.84 -4.79
CA LEU A 70 7.63 -13.44 -4.31
C LEU A 70 6.64 -14.62 -4.48
N GLY A 71 5.90 -14.89 -3.41
CA GLY A 71 5.06 -16.08 -3.34
C GLY A 71 3.63 -15.87 -3.85
N PRO A 72 2.75 -16.84 -3.53
CA PRO A 72 1.39 -16.91 -4.07
C PRO A 72 0.48 -15.77 -3.61
N LEU A 73 0.89 -14.99 -2.60
CA LEU A 73 0.11 -13.84 -2.13
C LEU A 73 -0.02 -12.77 -3.23
N ILE A 74 1.00 -12.63 -4.09
CA ILE A 74 0.97 -11.68 -5.21
C ILE A 74 0.16 -12.23 -6.38
N PHE A 75 0.46 -13.47 -6.79
CA PHE A 75 -0.14 -14.08 -7.97
C PHE A 75 -0.95 -15.31 -7.58
N LYS A 76 -2.24 -15.11 -7.31
CA LYS A 76 -3.17 -16.23 -7.24
C LYS A 76 -3.60 -16.62 -8.65
N LYS A 77 -3.52 -17.91 -8.98
CA LYS A 77 -4.02 -18.50 -10.24
C LYS A 77 -5.55 -18.58 -10.30
N GLU A 78 -6.25 -17.94 -9.37
CA GLU A 78 -7.71 -17.89 -9.33
C GLU A 78 -8.24 -17.04 -10.49
N ASP A 79 -9.49 -17.26 -10.88
CA ASP A 79 -10.18 -16.46 -11.89
C ASP A 79 -10.09 -14.97 -11.56
N ILE A 80 -9.50 -14.18 -12.48
CA ILE A 80 -9.30 -12.73 -12.33
C ILE A 80 -10.62 -12.04 -11.99
N LEU A 81 -11.74 -12.46 -12.59
CA LEU A 81 -13.04 -11.86 -12.32
C LEU A 81 -13.42 -12.00 -10.84
N LYS A 82 -13.18 -13.16 -10.23
CA LYS A 82 -13.45 -13.38 -8.79
C LYS A 82 -12.57 -12.51 -7.91
N GLN A 83 -11.32 -12.28 -8.31
CA GLN A 83 -10.40 -11.39 -7.59
C GLN A 83 -10.84 -9.93 -7.70
N LEU A 84 -11.31 -9.49 -8.87
CA LEU A 84 -11.86 -8.15 -9.07
C LEU A 84 -13.12 -7.93 -8.22
N VAL A 85 -14.03 -8.91 -8.19
CA VAL A 85 -15.23 -8.85 -7.34
C VAL A 85 -14.86 -8.78 -5.85
N ALA A 86 -13.89 -9.59 -5.41
CA ALA A 86 -13.39 -9.50 -4.04
C ALA A 86 -12.77 -8.12 -3.74
N GLY A 87 -12.06 -7.53 -4.71
CA GLY A 87 -11.53 -6.17 -4.60
C GLY A 87 -12.62 -5.11 -4.44
N LEU A 88 -13.67 -5.18 -5.26
CA LEU A 88 -14.83 -4.29 -5.15
C LEU A 88 -15.55 -4.45 -3.80
N TYR A 89 -15.67 -5.67 -3.28
CA TYR A 89 -16.23 -5.91 -1.96
C TYR A 89 -15.41 -5.26 -0.84
N VAL A 90 -14.08 -5.46 -0.85
CA VAL A 90 -13.16 -4.86 0.13
C VAL A 90 -13.18 -3.33 0.03
N PHE A 91 -13.18 -2.79 -1.20
CA PHE A 91 -13.35 -1.36 -1.46
C PHE A 91 -14.60 -0.81 -0.81
N SER A 92 -15.77 -1.39 -1.10
CA SER A 92 -17.06 -0.91 -0.59
C SER A 92 -17.07 -0.81 0.93
N ILE A 93 -16.52 -1.81 1.64
CA ILE A 93 -16.42 -1.78 3.10
C ILE A 93 -15.49 -0.65 3.56
N SER A 94 -14.29 -0.52 2.97
CA SER A 94 -13.36 0.56 3.35
C SER A 94 -13.91 1.95 3.05
N ALA A 95 -14.63 2.12 1.93
CA ALA A 95 -15.29 3.37 1.55
C ALA A 95 -16.42 3.73 2.53
N MET A 96 -17.26 2.75 2.92
CA MET A 96 -18.29 2.94 3.94
C MET A 96 -17.70 3.37 5.29
N ILE A 97 -16.60 2.72 5.71
CA ILE A 97 -15.90 3.09 6.96
C ILE A 97 -15.36 4.52 6.85
N LEU A 98 -14.69 4.88 5.75
CA LEU A 98 -14.17 6.23 5.55
C LEU A 98 -15.30 7.27 5.61
N THR A 99 -16.42 7.03 4.95
CA THR A 99 -17.57 7.94 4.94
C THR A 99 -18.18 8.07 6.33
N ALA A 100 -18.40 6.96 7.04
CA ALA A 100 -18.92 6.99 8.41
C ALA A 100 -17.99 7.80 9.34
N VAL A 101 -16.68 7.53 9.30
CA VAL A 101 -15.70 8.28 10.10
C VAL A 101 -15.69 9.76 9.71
N SER A 102 -15.73 10.08 8.41
CA SER A 102 -15.74 11.47 7.92
C SER A 102 -16.96 12.25 8.40
N LEU A 103 -18.12 11.61 8.50
CA LEU A 103 -19.34 12.21 9.05
C LEU A 103 -19.27 12.42 10.57
N MET A 104 -18.56 11.55 11.29
CA MET A 104 -18.43 11.61 12.75
C MET A 104 -17.39 12.63 13.23
N VAL A 105 -16.33 12.89 12.47
CA VAL A 105 -15.21 13.76 12.92
C VAL A 105 -15.43 15.25 12.66
N GLY A 106 -16.53 15.64 12.02
CA GLY A 106 -16.87 17.06 11.78
C GLY A 106 -15.77 17.82 11.05
N ASP A 107 -15.25 18.88 11.68
CA ASP A 107 -14.26 19.79 11.09
C ASP A 107 -12.88 19.14 10.84
N TYR A 108 -12.58 18.02 11.48
CA TYR A 108 -11.33 17.28 11.26
C TYR A 108 -11.32 16.46 9.96
N LYS A 109 -12.41 16.47 9.18
CA LYS A 109 -12.51 15.74 7.91
C LYS A 109 -11.43 16.12 6.90
N TYR A 110 -10.88 17.33 6.96
CA TYR A 110 -9.77 17.75 6.09
C TYR A 110 -8.56 16.82 6.21
N TYR A 111 -8.26 16.29 7.40
CA TYR A 111 -7.17 15.35 7.61
C TYR A 111 -7.46 13.94 7.06
N LEU A 112 -8.72 13.63 6.76
CA LEU A 112 -9.15 12.34 6.22
C LEU A 112 -9.24 12.36 4.69
N ILE A 113 -9.85 13.41 4.13
CA ILE A 113 -10.20 13.46 2.70
C ILE A 113 -9.36 14.45 1.88
N GLY A 114 -8.51 15.25 2.55
CA GLY A 114 -7.62 16.20 1.89
C GLY A 114 -8.35 17.37 1.20
N PRO A 115 -7.64 18.21 0.45
CA PRO A 115 -8.23 19.36 -0.23
C PRO A 115 -9.12 18.94 -1.41
N LYS A 116 -10.09 19.80 -1.76
CA LYS A 116 -10.87 19.65 -3.00
C LYS A 116 -9.97 19.71 -4.22
N GLN A 117 -10.20 18.78 -5.14
CA GLN A 117 -9.61 18.80 -6.47
C GLN A 117 -10.71 18.93 -7.52
N THR A 118 -10.77 20.07 -8.22
CA THR A 118 -11.81 20.36 -9.22
C THR A 118 -11.31 20.28 -10.67
N ASP A 119 -10.00 20.20 -10.88
CA ASP A 119 -9.40 20.09 -12.21
C ASP A 119 -9.63 18.68 -12.79
N ILE A 120 -10.36 18.60 -13.91
CA ILE A 120 -10.76 17.34 -14.53
C ILE A 120 -9.58 16.54 -15.08
N ILE A 121 -8.54 17.21 -15.61
CA ILE A 121 -7.35 16.55 -16.14
C ILE A 121 -6.60 15.90 -14.99
N LEU A 122 -6.48 16.59 -13.85
CA LEU A 122 -5.87 16.04 -12.64
C LEU A 122 -6.69 14.92 -12.02
N ILE A 123 -8.02 14.98 -12.06
CA ILE A 123 -8.89 13.87 -11.62
C ILE A 123 -8.62 12.64 -12.49
N ILE A 124 -8.67 12.77 -13.81
CA ILE A 124 -8.41 11.67 -14.75
C ILE A 124 -7.01 11.10 -14.52
N TYR A 125 -5.99 11.95 -14.44
CA TYR A 125 -4.62 11.52 -14.12
C TYR A 125 -4.57 10.74 -12.80
N ASN A 126 -5.20 11.25 -11.73
CA ASN A 126 -5.16 10.61 -10.41
C ASN A 126 -5.86 9.25 -10.39
N ILE A 127 -6.89 9.02 -11.21
CA ILE A 127 -7.53 7.70 -11.34
C ILE A 127 -6.52 6.65 -11.78
N PHE A 128 -5.80 6.90 -12.88
CA PHE A 128 -4.77 5.97 -13.36
C PHE A 128 -3.61 5.89 -12.39
N PHE A 129 -3.17 7.03 -11.87
CA PHE A 129 -2.07 7.11 -10.93
C PHE A 129 -2.31 6.27 -9.66
N TYR A 130 -3.51 6.37 -9.07
CA TYR A 130 -3.82 5.67 -7.83
C TYR A 130 -3.98 4.17 -7.98
N ILE A 131 -4.53 3.68 -9.09
CA ILE A 131 -4.66 2.23 -9.30
C ILE A 131 -3.31 1.64 -9.73
N LEU A 132 -2.70 2.20 -10.78
CA LEU A 132 -1.56 1.59 -11.46
C LEU A 132 -0.22 1.81 -10.75
N PHE A 133 -0.10 2.86 -9.92
CA PHE A 133 1.18 3.18 -9.28
C PHE A 133 1.06 3.09 -7.76
N VAL A 134 0.13 3.82 -7.14
CA VAL A 134 0.00 3.82 -5.67
C VAL A 134 -0.49 2.47 -5.16
N GLY A 135 -1.69 2.06 -5.57
CA GLY A 135 -2.28 0.79 -5.17
C GLY A 135 -1.39 -0.39 -5.55
N MET A 136 -0.88 -0.42 -6.79
CA MET A 136 0.04 -1.48 -7.23
C MET A 136 1.32 -1.53 -6.40
N GLY A 137 2.05 -0.42 -6.29
CA GLY A 137 3.35 -0.40 -5.62
C GLY A 137 3.24 -0.66 -4.12
N GLU A 138 2.28 -0.05 -3.46
CA GLU A 138 2.10 -0.22 -2.01
C GLU A 138 1.58 -1.63 -1.68
N GLU A 139 0.57 -2.15 -2.38
CA GLU A 139 0.05 -3.49 -2.05
C GLU A 139 1.05 -4.60 -2.37
N ILE A 140 1.83 -4.48 -3.45
CA ILE A 140 2.93 -5.42 -3.74
C ILE A 140 3.98 -5.37 -2.63
N LEU A 141 4.39 -4.17 -2.19
CA LEU A 141 5.42 -4.01 -1.18
C LEU A 141 4.96 -4.51 0.20
N PHE A 142 3.77 -4.10 0.64
CA PHE A 142 3.30 -4.39 2.00
C PHE A 142 2.63 -5.76 2.09
N ARG A 143 1.64 -6.06 1.24
CA ARG A 143 0.83 -7.28 1.33
C ARG A 143 1.45 -8.43 0.55
N GLY A 144 2.12 -8.12 -0.55
CA GLY A 144 2.85 -9.08 -1.36
C GLY A 144 4.18 -9.51 -0.75
N TYR A 145 5.00 -8.56 -0.33
CA TYR A 145 6.37 -8.80 0.13
C TYR A 145 6.50 -8.83 1.65
N PHE A 146 6.29 -7.71 2.35
CA PHE A 146 6.56 -7.66 3.80
C PHE A 146 5.71 -8.65 4.58
N MET A 147 4.40 -8.70 4.32
CA MET A 147 3.52 -9.62 5.03
C MET A 147 3.95 -11.08 4.82
N GLN A 148 4.40 -11.44 3.62
CA GLN A 148 4.93 -12.77 3.34
C GLN A 148 6.22 -13.06 4.13
N ARG A 149 7.16 -12.11 4.14
CA ARG A 149 8.45 -12.25 4.85
C ARG A 149 8.27 -12.36 6.35
N ILE A 150 7.40 -11.52 6.91
CA ILE A 150 7.09 -11.53 8.34
C ILE A 150 6.38 -12.83 8.70
N GLU A 151 5.43 -13.31 7.89
CA GLU A 151 4.76 -14.60 8.13
C GLU A 151 5.77 -15.76 8.10
N ALA A 152 6.69 -15.77 7.12
CA ALA A 152 7.71 -16.82 7.00
C ALA A 152 8.67 -16.87 8.20
N VAL A 153 9.07 -15.71 8.73
CA VAL A 153 9.98 -15.62 9.88
C VAL A 153 9.27 -15.89 11.20
N SER A 154 8.06 -15.34 11.38
CA SER A 154 7.31 -15.43 12.65
C SER A 154 6.45 -16.69 12.78
N GLY A 155 6.14 -17.36 11.67
CA GLY A 155 5.16 -18.45 11.62
C GLY A 155 3.71 -18.00 11.87
N SER A 156 3.42 -16.69 11.89
CA SER A 156 2.12 -16.17 12.32
C SER A 156 1.53 -15.13 11.37
N LYS A 157 0.37 -15.48 10.79
CA LYS A 157 -0.47 -14.56 10.00
C LYS A 157 -0.92 -13.32 10.79
N LYS A 158 -1.12 -13.46 12.10
CA LYS A 158 -1.52 -12.33 12.94
C LYS A 158 -0.37 -11.33 13.08
N ILE A 159 0.84 -11.84 13.33
CA ILE A 159 2.04 -11.01 13.45
C ILE A 159 2.36 -10.34 12.12
N SER A 160 2.23 -11.06 10.99
CA SER A 160 2.45 -10.49 9.67
C SER A 160 1.53 -9.31 9.35
N VAL A 161 0.22 -9.43 9.65
CA VAL A 161 -0.74 -8.33 9.50
C VAL A 161 -0.35 -7.15 10.37
N VAL A 162 -0.14 -7.37 11.68
CA VAL A 162 0.11 -6.28 12.62
C VAL A 162 1.39 -5.53 12.26
N VAL A 163 2.50 -6.25 12.06
CA VAL A 163 3.78 -5.61 11.76
C VAL A 163 3.75 -4.93 10.39
N SER A 164 3.19 -5.58 9.36
CA SER A 164 3.06 -4.94 8.04
C SER A 164 2.19 -3.68 8.09
N ALA A 165 1.11 -3.68 8.88
CA ALA A 165 0.23 -2.53 9.05
C ALA A 165 0.92 -1.36 9.77
N LEU A 166 1.73 -1.65 10.80
CA LEU A 166 2.51 -0.63 11.49
C LEU A 166 3.57 -0.01 10.58
N ILE A 167 4.30 -0.82 9.80
CA ILE A 167 5.27 -0.32 8.83
C ILE A 167 4.55 0.56 7.78
N PHE A 168 3.39 0.12 7.28
CA PHE A 168 2.56 0.88 6.33
C PHE A 168 2.03 2.20 6.92
N GLY A 169 1.68 2.23 8.20
CA GLY A 169 1.32 3.49 8.87
C GLY A 169 2.50 4.46 8.94
N LEU A 170 3.64 3.98 9.46
CA LEU A 170 4.85 4.79 9.61
C LEU A 170 5.37 5.32 8.28
N TRP A 171 5.20 4.55 7.21
CA TRP A 171 5.49 4.93 5.83
C TRP A 171 4.81 6.24 5.39
N HIS A 172 3.62 6.54 5.92
CA HIS A 172 2.87 7.73 5.54
C HIS A 172 3.33 9.00 6.27
N PHE A 173 4.17 8.87 7.29
CA PHE A 173 4.61 10.02 8.09
C PHE A 173 5.41 11.05 7.28
N PRO A 174 6.40 10.70 6.42
CA PRO A 174 7.21 11.72 5.73
C PRO A 174 6.41 12.61 4.77
N GLY A 175 5.40 12.05 4.10
CA GLY A 175 4.53 12.81 3.19
C GLY A 175 3.45 13.60 3.92
N GLY A 176 2.92 13.07 5.02
CA GLY A 176 1.80 13.64 5.78
C GLY A 176 2.19 14.59 6.90
N ASN A 177 3.34 14.35 7.53
CA ASN A 177 3.80 14.94 8.78
C ASN A 177 2.72 14.96 9.89
N ASN A 178 1.89 13.91 9.93
CA ASN A 178 0.73 13.83 10.82
C ASN A 178 0.55 12.41 11.38
N PHE A 179 0.59 12.29 12.72
CA PHE A 179 0.38 11.01 13.41
C PHE A 179 -1.04 10.47 13.27
N ILE A 180 -2.06 11.32 13.13
CA ILE A 180 -3.44 10.87 12.88
C ILE A 180 -3.48 10.07 11.57
N GLN A 181 -2.81 10.57 10.53
CA GLN A 181 -2.70 9.87 9.25
C GLN A 181 -1.97 8.53 9.41
N VAL A 182 -0.91 8.46 10.22
CA VAL A 182 -0.19 7.20 10.53
C VAL A 182 -1.14 6.17 11.15
N PHE A 183 -1.97 6.56 12.13
CA PHE A 183 -2.89 5.62 12.77
C PHE A 183 -4.02 5.15 11.84
N ILE A 184 -4.59 6.05 11.05
CA ILE A 184 -5.65 5.72 10.09
C ILE A 184 -5.12 4.79 9.00
N THR A 185 -3.97 5.15 8.42
CA THR A 185 -3.34 4.33 7.37
C THR A 185 -2.87 2.99 7.93
N ALA A 186 -2.37 2.91 9.17
CA ALA A 186 -2.12 1.63 9.84
C ALA A 186 -3.40 0.79 10.02
N GLY A 187 -4.52 1.42 10.39
CA GLY A 187 -5.83 0.75 10.51
C GLY A 187 -6.30 0.17 9.16
N LEU A 188 -6.22 0.95 8.09
CA LEU A 188 -6.49 0.49 6.72
C LEU A 188 -5.49 -0.60 6.29
N GLY A 189 -4.23 -0.40 6.68
CA GLY A 189 -3.11 -1.33 6.75
C GLY A 189 -3.57 -2.74 7.14
N ALA A 190 -4.04 -2.83 8.38
CA ALA A 190 -4.51 -4.03 9.03
C ALA A 190 -5.77 -4.57 8.36
N PHE A 191 -6.74 -3.72 8.01
CA PHE A 191 -7.97 -4.13 7.33
C PHE A 191 -7.67 -4.92 6.04
N TYR A 192 -6.87 -4.37 5.13
CA TYR A 192 -6.50 -5.06 3.90
C TYR A 192 -5.68 -6.34 4.15
N GLY A 193 -4.79 -6.33 5.14
CA GLY A 193 -4.05 -7.54 5.54
C GLY A 193 -4.98 -8.66 6.03
N ILE A 194 -5.99 -8.32 6.84
CA ILE A 194 -7.02 -9.26 7.29
C ILE A 194 -7.86 -9.75 6.10
N SER A 195 -8.27 -8.83 5.21
CA SER A 195 -9.04 -9.18 4.01
C SER A 195 -8.33 -10.21 3.16
N LEU A 196 -7.01 -10.08 2.96
CA LEU A 196 -6.22 -11.04 2.17
C LEU A 196 -6.32 -12.48 2.70
N TYR A 197 -6.40 -12.65 4.02
CA TYR A 197 -6.49 -13.97 4.65
C TYR A 197 -7.93 -14.46 4.88
N LYS A 198 -8.92 -13.56 4.96
CA LYS A 198 -10.28 -13.88 5.39
C LYS A 198 -11.32 -13.80 4.28
N VAL A 199 -11.12 -12.97 3.26
CA VAL A 199 -12.06 -12.81 2.15
C VAL A 199 -11.73 -13.83 1.07
N LYS A 200 -12.75 -14.61 0.66
CA LYS A 200 -12.62 -15.63 -0.39
C LYS A 200 -12.22 -14.96 -1.71
N ASN A 201 -11.29 -15.60 -2.43
CA ASN A 201 -10.71 -15.09 -3.69
C ASN A 201 -10.01 -13.72 -3.59
N CYS A 202 -9.75 -13.21 -2.38
CA CYS A 202 -9.00 -11.98 -2.21
C CYS A 202 -7.52 -12.25 -2.42
N SER A 203 -6.90 -11.49 -3.31
CA SER A 203 -5.47 -11.52 -3.61
C SER A 203 -4.87 -10.12 -3.48
N VAL A 204 -3.56 -9.99 -3.67
CA VAL A 204 -2.94 -8.67 -3.81
C VAL A 204 -3.57 -7.89 -4.97
N LEU A 205 -3.94 -8.52 -6.09
CA LEU A 205 -4.68 -7.85 -7.16
C LEU A 205 -6.01 -7.27 -6.67
N SER A 206 -6.77 -8.02 -5.86
CA SER A 206 -8.01 -7.50 -5.24
C SER A 206 -7.73 -6.25 -4.42
N LEU A 207 -6.64 -6.25 -3.64
CA LEU A 207 -6.26 -5.12 -2.80
C LEU A 207 -5.73 -3.93 -3.60
N ILE A 208 -5.02 -4.15 -4.71
CA ILE A 208 -4.57 -3.09 -5.62
C ILE A 208 -5.77 -2.31 -6.14
N ILE A 209 -6.80 -3.03 -6.60
CA ILE A 209 -8.05 -2.42 -7.05
C ILE A 209 -8.75 -1.73 -5.89
N ALA A 210 -8.86 -2.39 -4.73
CA ALA A 210 -9.56 -1.83 -3.59
C ALA A 210 -8.93 -0.51 -3.09
N HIS A 211 -7.61 -0.50 -2.94
CA HIS A 211 -6.83 0.63 -2.49
C HIS A 211 -6.84 1.77 -3.54
N GLY A 212 -6.61 1.45 -4.82
CA GLY A 212 -6.69 2.44 -5.89
C GLY A 212 -8.06 3.13 -5.93
N LEU A 213 -9.15 2.35 -5.85
CA LEU A 213 -10.51 2.88 -5.78
C LEU A 213 -10.76 3.67 -4.48
N TYR A 214 -10.20 3.26 -3.35
CA TYR A 214 -10.29 4.00 -2.09
C TYR A 214 -9.67 5.40 -2.21
N ASN A 215 -8.48 5.51 -2.81
CA ASN A 215 -7.81 6.80 -3.05
C ASN A 215 -8.58 7.68 -4.04
N ILE A 216 -9.19 7.08 -5.05
CA ILE A 216 -10.10 7.79 -5.97
C ILE A 216 -11.34 8.28 -5.21
N TYR A 217 -11.93 7.43 -4.37
CA TYR A 217 -13.12 7.75 -3.59
C TYR A 217 -12.88 8.91 -2.64
N ILE A 218 -11.69 9.02 -2.04
CA ILE A 218 -11.28 10.19 -1.25
C ILE A 218 -11.45 11.50 -2.03
N ILE A 219 -11.03 11.56 -3.30
CA ILE A 219 -11.21 12.76 -4.15
C ILE A 219 -12.70 13.10 -4.28
N PHE A 220 -13.54 12.12 -4.60
CA PHE A 220 -14.98 12.33 -4.74
C PHE A 220 -15.63 12.74 -3.42
N LEU A 221 -15.19 12.16 -2.30
CA LEU A 221 -15.68 12.49 -0.98
C LEU A 221 -15.33 13.93 -0.59
N ALA A 222 -14.11 14.39 -0.90
CA ALA A 222 -13.69 15.78 -0.72
C ALA A 222 -14.52 16.76 -1.56
N LEU A 223 -14.87 16.39 -2.80
CA LEU A 223 -15.77 17.19 -3.65
C LEU A 223 -17.16 17.36 -3.05
N MET A 224 -17.65 16.37 -2.31
CA MET A 224 -18.99 16.37 -1.69
C MET A 224 -19.04 17.10 -0.34
N PHE A 225 -17.97 17.02 0.48
CA PHE A 225 -18.03 17.42 1.90
C PHE A 225 -17.19 18.62 2.31
N LEU A 226 -16.27 19.07 1.47
CA LEU A 226 -15.60 20.37 1.64
C LEU A 226 -16.28 21.41 0.78
#